data_AF-A0A0F9GWN3-F1
#
_entry.id   AF-A0A0F9GWN3-F1
#
_cell.length_a   1.000
_cell.length_b   1.000
_cell.length_c   1.000
_cell.angle_alpha   90.00
_cell.angle_beta   90.00
_cell.angle_gamma   90.00
#
_symmetry.space_group_name_H-M   'P 1'
#
loop_
_entity.id
_entity.type
_entity.pdbx_description
1 polymer ?
#
loop_
_entity_poly.entity_id
_entity_poly.type
_entity_poly.pdbx_seq_one_letter_code
_entity_poly.pdbx_strand_id
1 'polypeptide(L)'
;MKTLIEVAGWLRSRGHVSGTLTPWDNLAPQAQRQWLEEARELMRIVGMEYEEKVSTTDEAPKALGLSLPDIAPQDNWQHRAENMRCRTCMWYVPKSEKLGRCRFNAPTIKGWPAMFPGDWCGSHKIDENKV
;
A
#
# COMPACT_ATOMS: atom_id res chain seq x y z
N MET A 1 -32.54 1.80 -0.50
CA MET A 1 -31.61 0.74 -0.95
C MET A 1 -30.90 0.22 0.28
N LYS A 2 -30.91 -1.09 0.52
CA LYS A 2 -30.19 -1.70 1.65
C LYS A 2 -28.78 -2.10 1.20
N THR A 3 -27.78 -1.89 2.04
CA THR A 3 -26.41 -2.35 1.79
C THR A 3 -26.35 -3.89 1.89
N LEU A 4 -25.31 -4.52 1.30
CA LEU A 4 -25.10 -5.98 1.42
C LEU A 4 -25.06 -6.45 2.88
N ILE A 5 -24.55 -5.61 3.78
CA ILE A 5 -24.49 -5.87 5.22
C ILE A 5 -25.91 -5.93 5.83
N GLU A 6 -26.79 -5.01 5.43
CA GLU A 6 -28.18 -4.95 5.91
C GLU A 6 -29.03 -6.10 5.38
N VAL A 7 -28.79 -6.55 4.13
CA VAL A 7 -29.47 -7.72 3.57
C VAL A 7 -29.00 -9.00 4.26
N ALA A 8 -27.70 -9.15 4.54
CA ALA A 8 -27.16 -10.28 5.27
C ALA A 8 -27.70 -10.35 6.72
N GLY A 9 -27.85 -9.20 7.39
CA GLY A 9 -28.52 -9.11 8.69
C GLY A 9 -29.99 -9.52 8.62
N TRP A 10 -30.70 -9.11 7.56
CA TRP A 10 -32.10 -9.46 7.34
C TRP A 10 -32.32 -10.96 7.06
N LEU A 11 -31.55 -11.58 6.16
CA LEU A 11 -31.63 -13.03 5.86
C LEU A 11 -31.33 -13.89 7.09
N ARG A 12 -30.41 -13.43 7.95
CA ARG A 12 -30.09 -14.09 9.23
C ARG A 12 -31.24 -14.05 10.23
N SER A 13 -31.96 -12.93 10.30
CA SER A 13 -33.16 -12.80 11.16
C SER A 13 -34.28 -13.79 10.80
N ARG A 14 -34.26 -14.36 9.59
CA ARG A 14 -35.20 -15.38 9.11
C ARG A 14 -34.67 -16.82 9.20
N GLY A 15 -33.53 -17.05 9.85
CA GLY A 15 -33.00 -18.39 10.12
C GLY A 15 -32.46 -19.11 8.87
N HIS A 16 -32.15 -18.40 7.79
CA HIS A 16 -31.65 -19.01 6.55
C HIS A 16 -30.13 -19.30 6.57
N VAL A 17 -29.39 -18.89 7.60
CA VAL A 17 -27.94 -19.13 7.72
C VAL A 17 -27.59 -19.49 9.17
N SER A 18 -27.05 -20.70 9.40
CA SER A 18 -26.55 -21.14 10.71
C SER A 18 -25.00 -21.04 10.76
N GLY A 19 -24.45 -20.35 11.75
CA GLY A 19 -23.00 -20.24 11.95
C GLY A 19 -22.59 -19.12 12.92
N THR A 20 -21.64 -19.42 13.81
CA THR A 20 -21.03 -18.46 14.72
C THR A 20 -20.13 -17.49 13.93
N LEU A 21 -20.23 -16.20 14.26
CA LEU A 21 -19.50 -15.12 13.58
C LEU A 21 -17.99 -15.29 13.78
N THR A 22 -17.25 -15.59 12.72
CA THR A 22 -15.96 -14.92 12.57
C THR A 22 -16.26 -13.50 12.07
N PRO A 23 -15.70 -12.44 12.69
CA PRO A 23 -15.72 -11.12 12.10
C PRO A 23 -15.27 -11.20 10.64
N TRP A 24 -15.93 -10.48 9.73
CA TRP A 24 -15.66 -10.52 8.28
C TRP A 24 -14.17 -10.25 7.99
N ASP A 25 -13.55 -9.42 8.84
CA ASP A 25 -12.13 -9.06 8.83
C ASP A 25 -11.17 -10.22 9.12
N ASN A 26 -11.66 -11.32 9.70
CA ASN A 26 -10.87 -12.50 10.07
C ASN A 26 -11.03 -13.67 9.08
N LEU A 27 -11.83 -13.52 8.03
CA LEU A 27 -11.95 -14.52 6.99
C LEU A 27 -10.74 -14.47 6.05
N ALA A 28 -10.23 -15.64 5.66
CA ALA A 28 -9.26 -15.72 4.58
C ALA A 28 -9.84 -15.08 3.30
N PRO A 29 -9.04 -14.41 2.46
CA PRO A 29 -9.54 -13.70 1.27
C PRO A 29 -10.39 -14.56 0.33
N GLN A 30 -10.08 -15.85 0.23
CA GLN A 30 -10.85 -16.82 -0.56
C GLN A 30 -12.26 -17.08 0.00
N ALA A 31 -12.40 -17.13 1.32
CA ALA A 31 -13.71 -17.31 1.98
C ALA A 31 -14.58 -16.05 1.85
N GLN A 32 -13.97 -14.87 1.90
CA GLN A 32 -14.68 -13.60 1.63
C GLN A 32 -15.23 -13.56 0.19
N ARG A 33 -14.45 -14.01 -0.80
CA ARG A 33 -14.89 -14.07 -2.21
C ARG A 33 -16.05 -15.04 -2.41
N GLN A 34 -15.94 -16.26 -1.90
CA GLN A 34 -17.00 -17.27 -2.00
C GLN A 34 -18.30 -16.74 -1.37
N TRP A 35 -18.21 -16.12 -0.20
CA TRP A 35 -19.37 -15.54 0.47
C TRP A 35 -20.02 -14.41 -0.36
N LEU A 36 -19.24 -13.55 -1.01
CA LEU A 36 -19.77 -12.50 -1.89
C LEU A 36 -20.49 -13.09 -3.11
N GLU A 37 -20.00 -14.19 -3.67
CA GLU A 37 -20.65 -14.90 -4.78
C GLU A 37 -21.99 -15.51 -4.35
N GLU A 38 -22.02 -16.20 -3.19
CA GLU A 38 -23.25 -16.76 -2.63
C GLU A 38 -24.29 -15.67 -2.34
N ALA A 39 -23.86 -14.53 -1.78
CA ALA A 39 -24.74 -13.39 -1.52
C ALA A 39 -25.30 -12.78 -2.82
N ARG A 40 -24.48 -12.64 -3.88
CA ARG A 40 -24.94 -12.18 -5.20
C ARG A 40 -25.97 -13.11 -5.81
N GLU A 41 -25.77 -14.43 -5.70
CA GLU A 41 -26.71 -15.41 -6.22
C GLU A 41 -28.05 -15.39 -5.47
N LEU A 42 -28.03 -15.24 -4.14
CA LEU A 42 -29.26 -15.08 -3.34
C LEU A 42 -30.03 -13.82 -3.72
N MET A 43 -29.34 -12.70 -3.95
CA MET A 43 -29.97 -11.46 -4.41
C MET A 43 -30.66 -11.63 -5.77
N ARG A 44 -30.02 -12.37 -6.68
CA ARG A 44 -30.57 -12.72 -8.00
C ARG A 44 -31.85 -13.57 -7.87
N ILE A 45 -31.85 -14.58 -7.01
CA ILE A 45 -33.01 -15.46 -6.78
C ILE A 45 -34.19 -14.68 -6.20
N VAL A 46 -33.94 -13.73 -5.30
CA VAL A 46 -34.99 -12.90 -4.67
C VAL A 46 -35.47 -11.77 -5.59
N GLY A 47 -34.94 -11.67 -6.81
CA GLY A 47 -35.33 -10.64 -7.79
C GLY A 47 -34.94 -9.23 -7.38
N MET A 48 -33.93 -9.09 -6.52
CA MET A 48 -33.40 -7.80 -6.10
C MET A 48 -32.23 -7.43 -7.00
N GLU A 49 -32.38 -6.38 -7.81
CA GLU A 49 -31.27 -5.82 -8.57
C GLU A 49 -30.23 -5.22 -7.62
N TYR A 50 -28.98 -5.66 -7.76
CA TYR A 50 -27.83 -5.10 -7.05
C TYR A 50 -27.06 -4.20 -8.00
N GLU A 51 -27.07 -2.90 -7.74
CA GLU A 51 -26.12 -1.97 -8.37
C GLU A 51 -24.78 -2.07 -7.64
N GLU A 52 -23.78 -2.62 -8.31
CA GLU A 52 -22.40 -2.55 -7.84
C GLU A 52 -21.92 -1.11 -7.96
N LYS A 53 -22.07 -0.34 -6.87
CA LYS A 53 -21.41 0.96 -6.75
C LYS A 53 -19.91 0.69 -6.57
N VAL A 54 -19.23 0.47 -7.68
CA VAL A 54 -17.76 0.56 -7.76
C VAL A 54 -17.44 2.00 -7.41
N SER A 55 -17.08 2.25 -6.15
CA SER A 55 -16.49 3.53 -5.78
C SER A 55 -15.14 3.58 -6.48
N THR A 56 -15.11 4.17 -7.67
CA THR A 56 -13.87 4.69 -8.22
C THR A 56 -13.35 5.66 -7.18
N THR A 57 -12.29 5.26 -6.47
CA THR A 57 -11.74 5.96 -5.29
C THR A 57 -11.14 7.34 -5.61
N ASP A 58 -11.45 7.92 -6.77
CA ASP A 58 -11.11 9.30 -7.08
C ASP A 58 -12.00 10.29 -6.29
N GLU A 59 -13.13 9.84 -5.73
CA GLU A 59 -13.90 10.60 -4.75
C GLU A 59 -13.69 10.06 -3.33
N ALA A 60 -12.52 10.38 -2.76
CA ALA A 60 -12.23 10.18 -1.35
C ALA A 60 -13.33 10.82 -0.46
N PRO A 61 -13.63 10.25 0.72
CA PRO A 61 -14.72 10.72 1.57
C PRO A 61 -14.44 12.15 2.11
N LYS A 62 -15.04 13.15 1.46
CA LYS A 62 -15.17 14.54 1.94
C LYS A 62 -15.97 14.67 3.25
N ALA A 63 -16.54 13.57 3.77
CA ALA A 63 -17.55 13.60 4.81
C ALA A 63 -17.02 13.73 6.25
N LEU A 64 -15.71 13.60 6.50
CA LEU A 64 -15.17 13.67 7.86
C LEU A 64 -14.73 15.06 8.32
N GLY A 65 -14.73 16.09 7.45
CA GLY A 65 -14.30 17.45 7.81
C GLY A 65 -12.83 17.57 8.29
N LEU A 66 -12.14 16.44 8.43
CA LEU A 66 -10.71 16.34 8.56
C LEU A 66 -10.17 16.57 7.15
N SER A 67 -9.73 17.79 6.87
CA SER A 67 -8.70 17.99 5.86
C SER A 67 -7.53 17.12 6.32
N LEU A 68 -7.41 15.91 5.77
CA LEU A 68 -6.11 15.25 5.77
C LEU A 68 -5.17 16.33 5.27
N PRO A 69 -4.12 16.70 6.04
CA PRO A 69 -3.18 17.70 5.56
C PRO A 69 -2.80 17.28 4.14
N ASP A 70 -2.74 18.24 3.22
CA ASP A 70 -2.29 18.06 1.84
C ASP A 70 -0.83 17.58 1.85
N ILE A 71 -0.61 16.36 2.32
CA ILE A 71 0.59 15.60 2.11
C ILE A 71 0.39 15.09 0.70
N ALA A 72 0.54 15.99 -0.28
CA ALA A 72 0.94 15.58 -1.61
C ALA A 72 2.04 14.54 -1.39
N PRO A 73 1.92 13.31 -1.95
CA PRO A 73 2.85 12.24 -1.66
C PRO A 73 4.24 12.80 -1.87
N GLN A 74 4.99 12.98 -0.75
CA GLN A 74 6.28 13.66 -0.80
C GLN A 74 7.09 12.91 -1.85
N ASP A 75 7.45 13.61 -2.93
CA ASP A 75 8.19 12.96 -3.98
C ASP A 75 9.52 12.54 -3.37
N ASN A 76 9.71 11.23 -3.24
CA ASN A 76 10.94 10.67 -2.70
C ASN A 76 12.17 11.12 -3.53
N TRP A 77 11.95 11.65 -4.75
CA TRP A 77 12.97 12.18 -5.64
C TRP A 77 13.18 13.69 -5.56
N GLN A 78 12.42 14.42 -4.73
CA GLN A 78 12.53 15.89 -4.60
C GLN A 78 13.91 16.37 -4.13
N HIS A 79 14.72 15.49 -3.54
CA HIS A 79 16.08 15.78 -3.10
C HIS A 79 17.18 15.18 -4.01
N ARG A 80 16.86 14.80 -5.25
CA ARG A 80 17.85 14.31 -6.23
C ARG A 80 18.65 15.47 -6.88
N ALA A 81 19.09 16.43 -6.06
CA ALA A 81 19.98 17.50 -6.49
C ALA A 81 21.32 16.93 -6.97
N GLU A 82 22.04 17.68 -7.81
CA GLU A 82 23.37 17.27 -8.33
C GLU A 82 24.37 16.92 -7.22
N ASN A 83 24.24 17.57 -6.06
CA ASN A 83 25.08 17.34 -4.87
C ASN A 83 24.60 16.18 -3.97
N MET A 84 23.48 15.53 -4.31
CA MET A 84 22.89 14.39 -3.60
C MET A 84 23.10 13.09 -4.41
N ARG A 85 24.35 12.85 -4.83
CA ARG A 85 24.75 11.62 -5.55
C ARG A 85 25.69 10.81 -4.67
N CYS A 86 25.69 9.49 -4.77
CA CYS A 86 26.47 8.60 -3.91
C CYS A 86 27.94 9.00 -3.79
N ARG A 87 28.57 9.56 -4.84
CA ARG A 87 29.95 10.08 -4.76
C ARG A 87 30.19 11.06 -3.61
N THR A 88 29.21 11.90 -3.26
CA THR A 88 29.27 12.90 -2.18
C THR A 88 28.76 12.36 -0.85
N CYS A 89 28.39 11.07 -0.77
CA CYS A 89 27.84 10.46 0.44
C CYS A 89 28.95 10.15 1.46
N MET A 90 28.70 10.39 2.74
CA MET A 90 29.61 9.96 3.81
C MET A 90 29.74 8.44 3.92
N TRP A 91 28.70 7.72 3.49
CA TRP A 91 28.66 6.26 3.54
C TRP A 91 29.18 5.58 2.27
N TYR A 92 29.38 6.31 1.17
CA TYR A 92 29.93 5.76 -0.05
C TYR A 92 31.44 5.54 0.05
N VAL A 93 31.87 4.35 -0.38
CA VAL A 93 33.28 3.98 -0.50
C VAL A 93 33.55 3.54 -1.94
N PRO A 94 34.48 4.21 -2.66
CA PRO A 94 34.84 3.81 -4.01
C PRO A 94 35.54 2.45 -4.01
N LYS A 95 35.25 1.61 -5.01
CA LYS A 95 35.89 0.31 -5.26
C LYS A 95 36.68 0.31 -6.57
N SER A 96 36.18 1.01 -7.58
CA SER A 96 36.83 1.31 -8.85
C SER A 96 36.34 2.67 -9.37
N GLU A 97 36.87 3.14 -10.51
CA GLU A 97 36.51 4.45 -11.09
C GLU A 97 35.00 4.65 -11.29
N LYS A 98 34.28 3.58 -11.63
CA LYS A 98 32.84 3.63 -11.94
C LYS A 98 31.98 2.93 -10.89
N LEU A 99 32.56 2.31 -9.87
CA LEU A 99 31.83 1.46 -8.94
C LEU A 99 32.26 1.71 -7.50
N GLY A 100 31.29 1.78 -6.59
CA GLY A 100 31.55 1.81 -5.16
C GLY A 100 30.56 0.97 -4.39
N ARG A 101 30.55 1.18 -3.08
CA ARG A 101 29.71 0.46 -2.12
C ARG A 101 29.09 1.42 -1.13
N CYS A 102 27.84 1.18 -0.73
CA CYS A 102 27.20 1.91 0.35
C CYS A 102 27.45 1.19 1.69
N ARG A 103 28.01 1.90 2.68
CA ARG A 103 28.25 1.34 4.02
C ARG A 103 27.03 1.36 4.93
N PHE A 104 26.07 2.24 4.69
CA PHE A 104 24.88 2.38 5.53
C PHE A 104 23.97 1.15 5.41
N ASN A 105 23.81 0.63 4.20
CA ASN A 105 22.96 -0.53 3.92
C ASN A 105 23.70 -1.87 4.04
N ALA A 106 24.79 -1.91 4.82
CA ALA A 106 25.63 -3.10 4.92
C ALA A 106 25.70 -3.65 6.36
N PRO A 107 25.86 -4.97 6.51
CA PRO A 107 25.87 -6.00 5.45
C PRO A 107 24.46 -6.37 5.00
N THR A 108 24.26 -6.54 3.69
CA THR A 108 23.11 -7.30 3.18
C THR A 108 23.43 -8.79 3.25
N ILE A 109 22.42 -9.66 3.09
CA ILE A 109 22.61 -11.13 3.05
C ILE A 109 23.69 -11.57 2.03
N LYS A 110 23.95 -10.75 0.99
CA LYS A 110 24.96 -10.99 -0.05
C LYS A 110 26.17 -10.04 0.02
N GLY A 111 26.39 -9.36 1.14
CA GLY A 111 27.53 -8.46 1.37
C GLY A 111 27.20 -6.97 1.19
N TRP A 112 28.15 -6.20 0.65
CA TRP A 112 28.01 -4.74 0.50
C TRP A 112 27.34 -4.38 -0.83
N PRO A 113 26.22 -3.63 -0.81
CA PRO A 113 25.50 -3.27 -2.03
C PRO A 113 26.39 -2.43 -2.95
N ALA A 114 26.41 -2.78 -4.23
CA ALA A 114 27.15 -2.09 -5.26
C ALA A 114 26.36 -0.85 -5.73
N MET A 115 27.03 0.29 -5.84
CA MET A 115 26.41 1.57 -6.22
C MET A 115 27.30 2.29 -7.23
N PHE A 116 26.70 2.99 -8.20
CA PHE A 116 27.42 3.90 -9.08
C PHE A 116 27.62 5.26 -8.39
N PRO A 117 28.71 6.00 -8.68
CA PRO A 117 28.96 7.31 -8.10
C PRO A 117 27.85 8.33 -8.40
N GLY A 118 27.09 8.14 -9.49
CA GLY A 118 25.96 8.98 -9.88
C GLY A 118 24.60 8.58 -9.30
N ASP A 119 24.51 7.48 -8.53
CA ASP A 119 23.25 7.00 -7.97
C ASP A 119 22.79 7.80 -6.74
N TRP A 120 21.57 7.54 -6.27
CA TRP A 120 21.04 8.03 -5.00
C TRP A 120 20.36 6.88 -4.25
N CYS A 121 20.60 6.77 -2.93
CA CYS A 121 20.23 5.57 -2.16
C CYS A 121 19.08 5.75 -1.15
N GLY A 122 18.29 6.84 -1.22
CA GLY A 122 17.25 7.12 -0.22
C GLY A 122 17.81 7.67 1.08
N SER A 123 18.62 6.86 1.74
CA SER A 123 19.35 7.19 2.97
C SER A 123 20.68 7.86 2.63
N HIS A 124 20.68 8.93 1.84
CA HIS A 124 21.90 9.66 1.47
C HIS A 124 22.21 10.76 2.49
N LYS A 125 23.47 10.91 2.89
CA LYS A 125 23.94 12.03 3.72
C LYS A 125 25.23 12.59 3.15
N ILE A 126 25.22 13.89 2.88
CA ILE A 126 26.37 14.60 2.30
C ILE A 126 27.55 14.54 3.27
N ASP A 127 28.72 14.25 2.72
CA ASP A 127 30.01 14.42 3.37
C ASP A 127 30.58 15.78 2.98
N GLU A 128 30.69 16.68 3.95
CA GLU A 128 31.21 18.05 3.74
C GLU A 128 32.67 18.04 3.23
N ASN A 129 33.38 16.93 3.35
CA ASN A 129 34.75 16.79 2.88
C ASN A 129 34.87 16.18 1.47
N LYS A 130 33.78 15.72 0.84
CA LYS A 130 33.77 15.06 -0.48
C LYS A 130 33.10 15.89 -1.58
N VAL A 131 33.04 17.20 -1.39
CA VAL A 131 32.39 18.15 -2.31
C VAL A 131 33.29 18.44 -3.51
#